data_AF-A0A7C2QLS6-F1
#
_entry.id   AF-A0A7C2QLS6-F1
#
_cell.length_a   1.000
_cell.length_b   1.000
_cell.length_c   1.000
_cell.angle_alpha   90.00
_cell.angle_beta   90.00
_cell.angle_gamma   90.00
#
_symmetry.space_group_name_H-M   'P 1'
#
loop_
_entity.id
_entity.type
_entity.pdbx_description
1 polymer ?
#
loop_
_entity_poly.entity_id
_entity_poly.type
_entity_poly.pdbx_seq_one_letter_code
_entity_poly.pdbx_strand_id
1 'polypeptide(L)' 'MSRIVKLDKKEPYLIEVEGKKIWVCACGLSSKKPYCDGSHKLTKDEDDSNLYIYNEQKERKIVKEIKTEE' A
#
# COMPACT_ATOMS: atom_id res chain seq x y z
N MET A 1 -13.98 15.05 7.98
CA MET A 1 -12.53 15.24 8.24
C MET A 1 -11.78 14.04 7.69
N SER A 2 -11.13 14.20 6.55
CA SER A 2 -10.32 13.15 5.94
C SER A 2 -8.90 13.20 6.49
N ARG A 3 -8.29 12.05 6.76
CA ARG A 3 -6.88 11.94 7.18
C ARG A 3 -6.10 11.32 6.04
N ILE A 4 -5.00 11.97 5.63
CA ILE A 4 -4.02 11.36 4.74
C ILE A 4 -3.08 10.51 5.60
N VAL A 5 -2.96 9.23 5.26
CA VAL A 5 -2.00 8.30 5.90
C VAL A 5 -0.91 8.02 4.89
N LYS A 6 0.34 8.37 5.24
CA LYS A 6 1.51 7.98 4.45
C LYS A 6 1.80 6.50 4.69
N LEU A 7 1.86 5.72 3.62
CA LEU A 7 2.34 4.34 3.65
C LEU A 7 3.71 4.30 2.99
N ASP A 8 4.71 3.86 3.74
CA ASP A 8 6.12 3.79 3.34
C ASP A 8 6.58 2.34 3.09
N LYS A 9 5.93 1.36 3.73
CA LYS A 9 6.23 -0.06 3.53
C LYS A 9 5.75 -0.56 2.17
N LYS A 10 6.69 -1.03 1.36
CA LYS A 10 6.45 -1.65 0.04
C LYS A 10 6.21 -3.17 0.10
N GLU A 11 6.25 -3.79 1.29
CA GLU A 11 6.20 -5.25 1.46
C GLU A 11 5.36 -5.67 2.68
N PRO A 12 4.77 -6.88 2.69
CA PRO A 12 4.00 -7.39 3.82
C PRO A 12 4.86 -7.77 5.03
N TYR A 13 4.27 -7.79 6.22
CA TYR A 13 4.86 -8.40 7.40
C TYR A 13 4.67 -9.91 7.36
N LEU A 14 5.74 -10.66 7.59
CA LEU A 14 5.68 -12.08 7.88
C LEU A 14 5.47 -12.27 9.38
N ILE A 15 4.37 -12.90 9.76
CA ILE A 15 4.06 -13.27 11.15
C ILE A 15 3.95 -14.78 11.21
N GLU A 16 4.61 -15.40 12.19
CA GLU A 16 4.52 -16.83 12.44
C GLU A 16 3.68 -17.09 13.68
N VAL A 17 2.62 -17.89 13.53
CA VAL A 17 1.70 -18.27 14.61
C VAL A 17 1.55 -19.78 14.57
N GLU A 18 1.95 -20.46 15.64
CA GLU A 18 1.86 -21.93 15.76
C GLU A 18 2.47 -22.68 14.54
N GLY A 19 3.62 -22.20 14.05
CA GLY A 19 4.31 -22.79 12.88
C GLY A 19 3.67 -22.47 11.53
N LYS A 20 2.60 -21.66 11.48
CA LYS A 20 1.99 -21.18 10.24
C LYS A 20 2.48 -19.77 9.91
N LYS A 21 2.87 -19.57 8.66
CA LYS A 21 3.29 -18.26 8.12
C LYS A 21 2.08 -17.48 7.60
N ILE A 22 1.86 -16.29 8.16
CA ILE A 22 0.82 -15.35 7.77
C ILE A 22 1.48 -14.10 7.22
N TRP A 23 1.01 -13.64 6.06
CA TRP A 23 1.50 -12.41 5.43
C TRP A 23 0.47 -11.29 5.63
N VAL A 24 0.81 -10.28 6.40
CA VAL A 24 -0.05 -9.12 6.68
C VAL A 24 0.33 -7.97 5.76
N CYS A 25 -0.65 -7.42 5.05
CA CYS A 25 -0.44 -6.30 4.13
C CYS A 25 0.02 -5.06 4.88
N ALA A 26 1.13 -4.47 4.41
CA ALA A 26 1.59 -3.16 4.87
C ALA A 26 1.65 -2.11 3.75
N CYS A 27 1.53 -2.52 2.48
CA CYS A 27 1.59 -1.61 1.33
C CYS A 27 0.29 -0.84 1.05
N GLY A 28 -0.81 -1.16 1.74
CA GLY A 28 -2.09 -0.47 1.53
C GLY A 28 -2.87 -0.86 0.27
N LEU A 29 -2.33 -1.67 -0.64
CA LEU A 29 -2.99 -2.00 -1.92
C LEU A 29 -3.73 -3.35 -1.96
N SER A 30 -3.62 -4.17 -0.92
CA SER A 30 -4.32 -5.47 -0.91
C SER A 30 -5.84 -5.31 -0.98
N SER A 31 -6.51 -6.10 -1.82
CA SER A 31 -7.97 -6.22 -1.84
C SER A 31 -8.49 -7.22 -0.79
N LYS A 32 -7.60 -7.95 -0.11
CA LYS A 32 -7.92 -8.96 0.91
C LYS A 32 -7.41 -8.55 2.31
N LYS A 33 -7.48 -7.25 2.64
CA LYS A 33 -7.00 -6.75 3.95
C LYS A 33 -7.66 -7.53 5.11
N PRO A 34 -6.91 -7.84 6.20
CA PRO A 34 -5.54 -7.40 6.49
C PRO A 34 -4.45 -8.21 5.79
N TYR A 35 -4.79 -9.26 5.03
CA TYR A 35 -3.82 -10.17 4.43
C TYR A 35 -3.18 -9.62 3.16
N CYS A 36 -1.96 -10.07 2.89
CA CYS A 36 -1.29 -9.82 1.62
C CYS A 36 -1.91 -10.67 0.50
N ASP A 37 -2.28 -10.04 -0.61
CA ASP A 37 -2.78 -10.70 -1.82
C ASP A 37 -1.79 -10.63 -3.01
N GLY A 38 -0.57 -10.13 -2.76
CA GLY A 38 0.46 -9.92 -3.78
C GLY A 38 0.45 -8.53 -4.44
N SER A 39 -0.52 -7.66 -4.14
CA SER A 39 -0.60 -6.31 -4.74
C SER A 39 0.61 -5.41 -4.43
N HIS A 40 1.37 -5.72 -3.37
CA HIS A 40 2.63 -5.04 -3.04
C HIS A 40 3.67 -5.11 -4.17
N LYS A 41 3.51 -6.01 -5.15
CA LYS A 41 4.39 -6.02 -6.34
C LYS A 41 4.30 -4.73 -7.16
N LEU A 42 3.18 -4.01 -7.10
CA LEU A 42 2.98 -2.73 -7.80
C LEU A 42 3.77 -1.58 -7.19
N THR A 43 4.31 -1.75 -5.98
CA THR A 43 5.05 -0.73 -5.24
C THR A 43 6.57 -0.91 -5.34
N LYS A 44 7.05 -1.95 -6.05
CA LYS A 44 8.49 -2.33 -6.07
C LYS A 44 9.39 -1.31 -6.77
N ASP A 45 8.87 -0.63 -7.77
CA ASP A 45 9.56 0.37 -8.58
C ASP A 45 9.16 1.80 -8.19
N GLU A 46 8.52 1.97 -7.03
CA GLU A 46 8.29 3.30 -6.47
C GLU A 46 9.62 3.93 -6.04
N ASP A 47 9.79 5.19 -6.41
CA ASP A 47 10.89 6.04 -6.00
C ASP A 47 10.50 6.91 -4.81
N ASP A 48 11.40 7.05 -3.84
CA ASP A 48 11.11 7.74 -2.57
C ASP A 48 10.93 9.26 -2.73
N SER A 49 11.26 9.82 -3.91
CA SER A 49 11.09 11.24 -4.24
C SER A 49 9.70 11.57 -4.78
N ASN A 50 8.88 10.56 -5.09
CA ASN A 50 7.57 10.72 -5.71
C ASN A 50 6.44 10.33 -4.76
N LEU A 51 5.28 10.98 -4.91
CA LEU A 51 4.04 10.54 -4.27
C LEU A 51 3.19 9.80 -5.29
N TYR A 52 2.71 8.62 -4.91
CA TYR A 52 1.88 7.76 -5.75
C TYR A 52 0.46 7.70 -5.19
N ILE A 53 -0.53 7.97 -6.03
CA ILE A 53 -1.94 7.74 -5.73
C ILE A 53 -2.41 6.55 -6.56
N TYR A 54 -3.05 5.60 -5.88
CA TYR A 54 -3.68 4.43 -6.49
C TYR A 54 -5.19 4.59 -6.46
N ASN A 55 -5.86 4.29 -7.56
CA ASN A 55 -7.33 4.18 -7.59
C ASN A 55 -7.80 2.77 -7.19
N GLU A 56 -9.12 2.53 -7.25
CA GLU A 56 -9.72 1.24 -6.91
C GLU A 56 -9.25 0.10 -7.84
N GLN A 57 -8.94 0.43 -9.09
CA GLN A 57 -8.41 -0.48 -10.11
C GLN A 57 -6.90 -0.72 -9.96
N LYS A 58 -6.25 -0.10 -8.96
CA LYS A 58 -4.80 -0.14 -8.69
C LYS A 58 -3.95 0.49 -9.80
N GLU A 59 -4.53 1.37 -10.60
CA GLU A 59 -3.81 2.22 -11.54
C GLU A 59 -3.14 3.35 -10.74
N ARG A 60 -1.84 3.56 -11.00
CA ARG A 60 -1.03 4.54 -10.27
C ARG A 60 -0.89 5.86 -11.03
N LYS A 61 -0.90 6.97 -10.30
CA LYS A 61 -0.52 8.31 -10.79
C LYS A 61 0.53 8.92 -9.87
N ILE A 62 1.53 9.56 -10.46
CA ILE A 62 2.51 10.36 -9.71
C ILE A 62 1.91 11.75 -9.49
N VAL A 63 1.91 12.21 -8.25
CA VAL A 63 1.41 13.54 -7.87
C VAL A 63 2.49 14.33 -7.13
N LYS A 64 2.43 15.65 -7.22
CA LYS A 64 3.31 16.55 -6.45
C LYS A 64 2.62 17.10 -5.20
N GLU A 65 1.30 17.21 -5.25
CA GLU A 65 0.46 17.74 -4.18
C GLU A 65 -0.82 16.91 -4.09
N ILE A 66 -1.29 16.65 -2.86
CA ILE A 66 -2.61 16.05 -2.61
C ILE A 66 -3.53 17.20 -2.18
N LYS A 67 -4.53 17.52 -3.01
CA LYS A 67 -5.56 18.51 -2.69
C LYS A 67 -6.85 17.79 -2.36
N THR A 68 -7.41 18.03 -1.17
CA THR A 68 -8.77 17.65 -0.83
C THR A 68 -9.68 18.78 -1.27
N GLU A 69 -10.58 18.53 -2.21
CA GLU A 69 -11.69 19.45 -2.48
C GLU A 69 -12.67 19.39 -1.30
N GLU A 70 -13.25 20.54 -0.94
CA GLU A 70 -14.27 20.66 0.12
C GLU A 70 -15.60 20.03 -0.29
#